data_AF-A0A1L3NL78-F1
#
_entry.id   AF-A0A1L3NL78-F1
#
_cell.length_a   1.000
_cell.length_b   1.000
_cell.length_c   1.000
_cell.angle_alpha   90.00
_cell.angle_beta   90.00
_cell.angle_gamma   90.00
#
_symmetry.space_group_name_H-M   'P 1'
#
loop_
_entity.id
_entity.type
_entity.pdbx_description
1 polymer ?
#
loop_
_entity_poly.entity_id
_entity_poly.type
_entity_poly.pdbx_seq_one_letter_code
_entity_poly.pdbx_strand_id
1 'polypeptide(L)'
;MYTANAYNTYKNNSVNFASKDQLLLMLVDGAVKFSKIARQAILDKDIVKAHENLVKTQDIFYELMATLDANQAGTWGHQLMSIYEFIVRKLGEANIKKDVKIMDEVIPLIEDIRDTWYEAEKLSKQMK
;
A
#
# COMPACT_ATOMS: atom_id res chain seq x y z
N MET A 1 -9.89 -17.91 24.95
CA MET A 1 -8.54 -17.36 24.71
C MET A 1 -7.67 -18.17 23.72
N TYR A 2 -8.10 -19.33 23.20
CA TYR A 2 -7.28 -20.15 22.29
C TYR A 2 -7.35 -19.79 20.79
N THR A 3 -8.37 -19.04 20.35
CA THR A 3 -8.62 -18.76 18.93
C THR A 3 -7.78 -17.62 18.35
N ALA A 4 -7.43 -16.62 19.16
CA ALA A 4 -6.59 -15.48 18.74
C ALA A 4 -5.16 -15.92 18.40
N ASN A 5 -4.66 -16.96 19.07
CA ASN A 5 -3.31 -17.47 18.86
C ASN A 5 -3.19 -18.20 17.51
N ALA A 6 -4.17 -19.05 17.18
CA ALA A 6 -4.21 -19.75 15.90
C ALA A 6 -4.29 -18.77 14.71
N TYR A 7 -5.17 -17.76 14.75
CA TYR A 7 -5.28 -16.77 13.67
C TYR A 7 -3.97 -15.99 13.44
N ASN A 8 -3.30 -15.56 14.52
CA ASN A 8 -2.01 -14.89 14.43
C ASN A 8 -0.92 -15.82 13.89
N THR A 9 -0.90 -17.09 14.29
CA THR A 9 0.00 -18.11 13.74
C THR A 9 -0.22 -18.30 12.24
N TYR A 10 -1.47 -18.41 11.77
CA TYR A 10 -1.79 -18.53 10.35
C TYR A 10 -1.33 -17.31 9.54
N LYS A 11 -1.60 -16.10 10.06
CA LYS A 11 -1.16 -14.86 9.41
C LYS A 11 0.36 -14.76 9.33
N ASN A 12 1.07 -15.11 10.40
CA ASN A 12 2.53 -15.11 10.41
C ASN A 12 3.10 -16.15 9.43
N ASN A 13 2.53 -17.35 9.37
CA ASN A 13 2.95 -18.37 8.42
C ASN A 13 2.70 -17.92 6.96
N SER A 14 1.57 -17.26 6.67
CA SER A 14 1.31 -16.74 5.33
C SER A 14 2.34 -15.70 4.87
N VAL A 15 2.95 -14.95 5.80
CA VAL A 15 4.04 -14.01 5.47
C VAL A 15 5.37 -14.74 5.36
N ASN A 16 5.71 -15.59 6.32
CA ASN A 16 7.03 -16.25 6.39
C ASN A 16 7.32 -17.20 5.21
N PHE A 17 6.27 -17.76 4.60
CA PHE A 17 6.40 -18.69 3.47
C PHE A 17 5.96 -18.07 2.13
N ALA A 18 5.65 -16.76 2.09
CA ALA A 18 5.31 -16.07 0.85
C ALA A 18 6.56 -15.89 -0.03
N SER A 19 6.37 -16.03 -1.35
CA SER A 19 7.39 -15.60 -2.32
C SER A 19 7.53 -14.07 -2.31
N LYS A 20 8.63 -13.56 -2.89
CA LYS A 20 8.83 -12.10 -3.04
C LYS A 20 7.68 -11.42 -3.77
N ASP A 21 7.20 -12.05 -4.84
CA ASP A 21 6.06 -11.57 -5.63
C ASP A 21 4.78 -11.52 -4.77
N GLN A 22 4.54 -12.54 -3.95
CA GLN A 22 3.40 -12.57 -3.03
C GLN A 22 3.49 -11.50 -1.95
N LEU A 23 4.68 -11.26 -1.37
CA LEU A 23 4.89 -10.18 -0.40
C LEU A 23 4.61 -8.81 -1.00
N LEU A 24 5.04 -8.58 -2.25
CA LEU A 24 4.74 -7.35 -2.99
C LEU A 24 3.23 -7.16 -3.17
N LEU A 25 2.50 -8.20 -3.62
CA LEU A 25 1.05 -8.13 -3.78
C LEU A 25 0.34 -7.87 -2.44
N MET A 26 0.81 -8.50 -1.35
CA MET A 26 0.28 -8.27 0.00
C MET A 26 0.50 -6.82 0.47
N LEU A 27 1.63 -6.20 0.13
CA LEU A 27 1.90 -4.79 0.44
C LEU A 27 0.89 -3.89 -0.28
N VAL A 28 0.72 -4.04 -1.59
CA VAL A 28 -0.18 -3.16 -2.36
C VAL A 28 -1.66 -3.38 -2.02
N ASP A 29 -2.05 -4.61 -1.67
CA ASP A 29 -3.38 -4.90 -1.10
C ASP A 29 -3.56 -4.21 0.26
N GLY A 30 -2.52 -4.26 1.09
CA GLY A 30 -2.46 -3.53 2.35
C GLY A 30 -2.64 -2.03 2.17
N ALA A 31 -1.97 -1.44 1.19
CA ALA A 31 -2.05 -0.01 0.89
C ALA A 31 -3.49 0.41 0.53
N VAL A 32 -4.17 -0.34 -0.36
CA VAL A 32 -5.57 -0.06 -0.69
C VAL A 32 -6.49 -0.24 0.51
N LYS A 33 -6.29 -1.31 1.29
CA LYS A 33 -7.10 -1.57 2.48
C LYS A 33 -6.97 -0.43 3.51
N PHE A 34 -5.75 -0.06 3.85
CA PHE A 34 -5.50 0.96 4.87
C PHE A 34 -5.92 2.35 4.41
N SER A 35 -5.74 2.70 3.13
CA SER A 35 -6.20 3.98 2.58
C SER A 35 -7.73 4.13 2.64
N LYS A 36 -8.48 3.07 2.33
CA LYS A 36 -9.94 3.03 2.47
C LYS A 36 -10.41 3.14 3.93
N ILE A 37 -9.73 2.45 4.85
CA ILE A 37 -10.02 2.56 6.30
C ILE A 37 -9.74 3.98 6.80
N ALA A 38 -8.62 4.57 6.40
CA ALA A 38 -8.26 5.94 6.74
C ALA A 38 -9.31 6.95 6.26
N ARG A 39 -9.75 6.82 5.01
CA ARG A 39 -10.83 7.63 4.44
C ARG A 39 -12.11 7.54 5.25
N GLN A 40 -12.55 6.33 5.58
CA GLN A 40 -13.76 6.15 6.39
C GLN A 40 -13.59 6.75 7.79
N ALA A 41 -12.43 6.57 8.43
CA ALA A 41 -12.15 7.16 9.73
C ALA A 41 -12.15 8.70 9.71
N ILE A 42 -11.72 9.34 8.61
CA ILE A 42 -11.87 10.79 8.42
C ILE A 42 -13.35 11.19 8.41
N LEU A 43 -14.18 10.48 7.65
CA LEU A 43 -15.64 10.72 7.58
C LEU A 43 -16.31 10.56 8.96
N ASP A 44 -15.90 9.53 9.69
CA ASP A 44 -16.41 9.21 11.03
C ASP A 44 -15.83 10.14 12.11
N LYS A 45 -14.90 11.05 11.75
CA LYS A 45 -14.15 11.94 12.65
C LYS A 45 -13.31 11.19 13.70
N ASP A 46 -12.95 9.95 13.44
CA ASP A 46 -12.01 9.17 14.23
C ASP A 46 -10.57 9.52 13.83
N ILE A 47 -10.03 10.56 14.46
CA ILE A 47 -8.73 11.16 14.14
C ILE A 47 -7.58 10.18 14.37
N VAL A 48 -7.64 9.39 15.45
CA VAL A 48 -6.59 8.43 15.81
C VAL A 48 -6.54 7.32 14.77
N LYS A 49 -7.67 6.70 14.46
CA LYS A 49 -7.74 5.64 13.47
C LYS A 49 -7.40 6.13 12.07
N ALA A 50 -7.81 7.34 11.71
CA ALA A 50 -7.41 7.98 10.46
C ALA A 50 -5.88 8.12 10.38
N HIS A 51 -5.26 8.68 11.43
CA HIS A 51 -3.81 8.83 11.48
C HIS A 51 -3.07 7.48 11.35
N GLU A 52 -3.46 6.49 12.17
CA GLU A 52 -2.83 5.17 12.16
C GLU A 52 -2.84 4.51 10.77
N ASN A 53 -3.98 4.58 10.08
CA ASN A 53 -4.12 3.93 8.77
C ASN A 53 -3.46 4.75 7.64
N LEU A 54 -3.40 6.09 7.77
CA LEU A 54 -2.62 6.92 6.85
C LEU A 54 -1.12 6.63 6.97
N VAL A 55 -0.59 6.54 8.19
CA VAL A 55 0.82 6.20 8.42
C VAL A 55 1.14 4.81 7.89
N LYS A 56 0.31 3.79 8.18
CA LYS A 56 0.48 2.44 7.61
C LYS A 56 0.51 2.43 6.08
N THR A 57 -0.31 3.27 5.44
CA THR A 57 -0.31 3.40 3.98
C THR A 57 1.00 4.04 3.50
N GLN A 58 1.47 5.10 4.16
CA GLN A 58 2.74 5.77 3.85
C GLN A 58 3.94 4.82 4.02
N ASP A 59 3.99 4.05 5.11
CA ASP A 59 5.05 3.08 5.39
C ASP A 59 5.19 2.04 4.27
N ILE A 60 4.06 1.58 3.71
CA ILE A 60 4.07 0.68 2.56
C ILE A 60 4.69 1.35 1.33
N PHE A 61 4.32 2.59 1.02
CA PHE A 61 4.93 3.29 -0.11
C PHE A 61 6.41 3.59 0.10
N TYR A 62 6.84 3.91 1.32
CA TYR A 62 8.26 4.03 1.64
C TYR A 62 9.02 2.71 1.45
N GLU A 63 8.43 1.58 1.82
CA GLU A 63 9.01 0.26 1.56
C GLU A 63 9.11 -0.02 0.04
N LEU A 64 8.07 0.29 -0.73
CA LEU A 64 8.09 0.15 -2.19
C LEU A 64 9.17 1.02 -2.84
N MET A 65 9.37 2.25 -2.35
CA MET A 65 10.46 3.11 -2.80
C MET A 65 11.83 2.54 -2.45
N ALA A 66 12.01 2.08 -1.21
CA ALA A 66 13.29 1.56 -0.73
C ALA A 66 13.72 0.29 -1.46
N THR A 67 12.75 -0.48 -1.97
CA THR A 67 12.98 -1.77 -2.63
C THR A 67 12.96 -1.69 -4.16
N LEU A 68 12.54 -0.56 -4.75
CA LEU A 68 12.54 -0.36 -6.20
C LEU A 68 13.95 -0.07 -6.73
N ASP A 69 14.50 -0.96 -7.54
CA ASP A 69 15.75 -0.72 -8.27
C ASP A 69 15.49 0.16 -9.50
N ALA A 70 15.43 1.47 -9.28
CA ALA A 70 15.19 2.45 -10.34
C ALA A 70 16.32 2.49 -11.40
N ASN A 71 17.54 2.07 -11.04
CA ASN A 71 18.67 2.02 -11.98
C ASN A 71 18.47 0.90 -13.00
N GLN A 72 18.06 -0.28 -12.53
CA GLN A 72 17.72 -1.41 -13.40
C GLN A 72 16.45 -1.14 -14.21
N ALA A 73 15.45 -0.50 -13.61
CA ALA A 73 14.19 -0.18 -14.25
C ALA A 73 14.30 0.93 -15.32
N GLY A 74 15.31 1.81 -15.23
CA GLY A 74 15.45 2.93 -16.16
C GLY A 74 14.28 3.90 -16.06
N THR A 75 13.76 4.37 -17.20
CA THR A 75 12.77 5.46 -17.25
C THR A 75 11.49 5.17 -16.47
N TRP A 76 10.93 3.96 -16.57
CA TRP A 76 9.66 3.65 -15.91
C TRP A 76 9.82 3.57 -14.38
N GLY A 77 10.99 3.13 -13.88
CA GLY A 77 11.27 3.12 -12.44
C GLY A 77 11.27 4.51 -11.83
N HIS A 78 11.86 5.48 -12.51
CA HIS A 78 11.87 6.88 -12.05
C HIS A 78 10.47 7.51 -12.07
N GLN A 79 9.65 7.18 -13.07
CA GLN A 79 8.26 7.61 -13.14
C GLN A 79 7.44 7.00 -11.98
N LEU A 80 7.64 5.71 -11.71
CA LEU A 80 6.98 5.02 -10.61
C LEU A 80 7.38 5.59 -9.24
N MET A 81 8.67 5.89 -9.05
CA MET A 81 9.16 6.59 -7.85
C MET A 81 8.43 7.93 -7.64
N SER A 82 8.28 8.71 -8.72
CA SER A 82 7.59 10.02 -8.66
C SER A 82 6.12 9.89 -8.26
N ILE A 83 5.45 8.82 -8.72
CA ILE A 83 4.07 8.52 -8.33
C ILE A 83 4.01 8.15 -6.84
N TYR A 84 4.93 7.33 -6.36
CA TYR A 84 4.98 6.96 -4.93
C TYR A 84 5.21 8.19 -4.05
N GLU A 85 6.11 9.09 -4.44
CA GLU A 85 6.39 10.34 -3.71
C GLU A 85 5.17 11.24 -3.66
N PHE A 86 4.45 11.35 -4.78
CA PHE A 86 3.20 12.09 -4.85
C PHE A 86 2.15 11.52 -3.89
N ILE A 87 1.96 10.19 -3.89
CA ILE A 87 1.00 9.51 -3.01
C ILE A 87 1.35 9.77 -1.54
N VAL A 88 2.60 9.55 -1.14
CA VAL A 88 3.05 9.78 0.24
C VAL A 88 2.80 11.22 0.68
N ARG A 89 3.13 12.20 -0.16
CA ARG A 89 2.89 13.62 0.14
C ARG A 89 1.39 13.91 0.34
N LYS A 90 0.53 13.42 -0.57
CA LYS A 90 -0.93 13.59 -0.46
C LYS A 90 -1.50 12.92 0.78
N LEU A 91 -1.03 11.72 1.15
CA LEU A 91 -1.41 11.04 2.39
C LEU A 91 -0.99 11.86 3.62
N GLY A 92 0.19 12.49 3.60
CA GLY A 92 0.64 13.41 4.64
C GLY A 92 -0.28 14.64 4.77
N GLU A 93 -0.61 15.27 3.64
CA GLU A 93 -1.56 16.39 3.59
C GLU A 93 -2.95 16.00 4.11
N ALA A 94 -3.47 14.84 3.70
CA ALA A 94 -4.72 14.28 4.20
C ALA A 94 -4.67 14.02 5.70
N ASN A 95 -3.52 13.59 6.22
CA ASN A 95 -3.34 13.35 7.66
C ASN A 95 -3.38 14.65 8.46
N ILE A 96 -2.72 15.70 7.99
CA ILE A 96 -2.72 17.00 8.67
C ILE A 96 -4.11 17.65 8.62
N LYS A 97 -4.71 17.70 7.43
CA LYS A 97 -5.96 18.44 7.20
C LYS A 97 -7.21 17.64 7.53
N LYS A 98 -7.11 16.30 7.57
CA LYS A 98 -8.25 15.38 7.67
C LYS A 98 -9.30 15.67 6.58
N ASP A 99 -8.81 15.92 5.37
CA ASP A 99 -9.64 16.23 4.21
C ASP A 99 -9.91 14.95 3.41
N VAL A 100 -11.18 14.53 3.40
CA VAL A 100 -11.63 13.35 2.65
C VAL A 100 -11.45 13.50 1.15
N LYS A 101 -11.49 14.73 0.60
CA LYS A 101 -11.33 14.96 -0.84
C LYS A 101 -9.93 14.58 -1.33
N ILE A 102 -8.92 14.81 -0.48
CA ILE A 102 -7.54 14.37 -0.76
C ILE A 102 -7.48 12.84 -0.83
N MET A 103 -8.23 12.15 0.04
CA MET A 103 -8.34 10.70 0.01
C MET A 103 -9.07 10.19 -1.24
N ASP A 104 -10.14 10.86 -1.65
CA ASP A 104 -10.90 10.53 -2.87
C ASP A 104 -10.04 10.69 -4.14
N GLU A 105 -9.09 11.64 -4.15
CA GLU A 105 -8.13 11.82 -5.24
C GLU A 105 -7.02 10.75 -5.25
N VAL A 106 -6.49 10.39 -4.07
CA VAL A 106 -5.29 9.54 -3.98
C VAL A 106 -5.61 8.03 -4.02
N ILE A 107 -6.77 7.60 -3.52
CA ILE A 107 -7.12 6.17 -3.47
C ILE A 107 -7.14 5.52 -4.86
N PRO A 108 -7.72 6.14 -5.92
CA PRO A 108 -7.65 5.57 -7.27
C PRO A 108 -6.21 5.30 -7.73
N LEU A 109 -5.27 6.21 -7.45
CA LEU A 109 -3.86 6.00 -7.79
C LEU A 109 -3.25 4.81 -7.03
N ILE A 110 -3.61 4.64 -5.75
CA ILE A 110 -3.16 3.49 -4.94
C ILE A 110 -3.73 2.18 -5.51
N GLU A 111 -4.98 2.19 -6.00
CA GLU A 111 -5.61 1.05 -6.66
C GLU A 111 -4.95 0.73 -8.00
N ASP A 112 -4.66 1.74 -8.82
CA ASP A 112 -3.96 1.56 -10.10
C ASP A 112 -2.55 0.96 -9.90
N ILE A 113 -1.82 1.38 -8.86
CA ILE A 113 -0.53 0.79 -8.49
C ILE A 113 -0.68 -0.69 -8.12
N ARG A 114 -1.68 -1.04 -7.31
CA ARG A 114 -1.97 -2.45 -6.98
C ARG A 114 -2.23 -3.24 -8.26
N ASP A 115 -3.14 -2.75 -9.11
CA ASP A 115 -3.56 -3.46 -10.31
C ASP A 115 -2.39 -3.65 -11.30
N THR A 116 -1.53 -2.64 -11.44
CA THR A 116 -0.29 -2.71 -12.22
C THR A 116 0.63 -3.85 -11.75
N TRP A 117 0.83 -4.00 -10.45
CA TRP A 117 1.67 -5.07 -9.91
C TRP A 117 1.05 -6.46 -10.04
N TYR A 118 -0.28 -6.57 -9.96
CA TYR A 118 -1.00 -7.81 -10.27
C TYR A 118 -0.84 -8.20 -11.75
N GLU A 119 -0.94 -7.24 -12.67
CA GLU A 119 -0.71 -7.49 -14.08
C GLU A 119 0.74 -7.90 -14.38
N ALA A 120 1.72 -7.23 -13.76
CA ALA A 120 3.13 -7.58 -13.89
C ALA A 120 3.42 -9.01 -13.39
N GLU A 121 2.82 -9.42 -12.27
CA GLU A 121 2.95 -10.78 -11.72
C GLU A 121 2.38 -11.84 -12.68
N LYS A 122 1.20 -11.57 -13.24
CA LYS A 122 0.54 -12.44 -14.21
C LYS A 122 1.39 -12.61 -15.47
N LEU A 123 1.94 -11.52 -16.01
CA LEU A 123 2.82 -11.56 -17.18
C LEU A 123 4.12 -12.30 -16.88
N SER A 124 4.74 -12.05 -15.72
CA SER A 124 5.96 -12.74 -15.26
C SER A 124 5.78 -14.27 -15.19
N LYS A 125 4.61 -14.74 -14.75
CA LYS A 125 4.27 -16.18 -14.75
C LYS A 125 4.06 -16.77 -16.15
N GLN A 126 3.58 -16.00 -17.11
CA GLN A 126 3.35 -16.47 -18.49
C GLN A 126 4.64 -16.56 -19.31
N MET A 127 5.66 -15.80 -18.92
CA MET A 127 6.97 -15.79 -19.57
C MET A 127 7.92 -16.88 -19.05
N LYS A 128 7.53 -17.61 -18.00
CA LYS A 128 8.26 -18.76 -17.44
C LYS A 128 7.73 -20.06 -18.06
#